data_AF-A0AAU7A4W3-F1
#
_entry.id   AF-A0AAU7A4W3-F1
#
_cell.length_a   1.000
_cell.length_b   1.000
_cell.length_c   1.000
_cell.angle_alpha   90.00
_cell.angle_beta   90.00
_cell.angle_gamma   90.00
#
_symmetry.space_group_name_H-M   'P 1'
#
loop_
_entity.id
_entity.type
_entity.pdbx_description
1 polymer ?
#
loop_
_entity_poly.entity_id
_entity_poly.type
_entity_poly.pdbx_seq_one_letter_code
_entity_poly.pdbx_strand_id
1 'polypeptide(L)'
;MFHSRLDHALGQGGLCLPARARCLALHPEQALDLAPLKQLDLQFLHRFKPHITALEAAGYTWRERPEAPVDLAVVYVPRSKRLARHLVFAASRAAPDGVVLVDGSKSQGIESLIKALKGHETLLGSVSKAHGKLVWFRPETGLPQWQADAFEPIEGGFVTRPGVFSADAIDRASRFLAETLPNDISGHVADFGAGWGYLSRHLLQSPALKTLYCVEADRAALDCLNKNCPDPRMQAEWQDVAQWRAPRKLDAVIMNPPFHIGRAAEPRLGQDFIRAAAANLTPRGRLFLVANRSLPYEITLSTCFKQWQTLAQANGFKVLTAERPLARQG
;
A
#
# COMPACT_ATOMS: atom_id res chain seq x y z
N MET A 1 6.73 22.77 -19.85
CA MET A 1 6.96 21.60 -18.95
C MET A 1 6.98 22.11 -17.52
N PHE A 2 6.17 21.54 -16.61
CA PHE A 2 6.32 21.84 -15.19
C PHE A 2 7.56 21.11 -14.68
N HIS A 3 8.67 21.84 -14.47
CA HIS A 3 9.86 21.29 -13.84
C HIS A 3 9.52 20.80 -12.43
N SER A 4 9.91 19.57 -12.11
CA SER A 4 9.73 18.99 -10.78
C SER A 4 10.50 19.81 -9.72
N ARG A 5 10.17 19.62 -8.43
CA ARG A 5 10.95 20.24 -7.33
C ARG A 5 12.43 19.84 -7.40
N LEU A 6 12.68 18.59 -7.80
CA LEU A 6 14.00 18.01 -7.93
C LEU A 6 14.79 18.61 -9.09
N ASP A 7 14.18 18.79 -10.27
CA ASP A 7 14.81 19.51 -11.40
C ASP A 7 15.26 20.91 -10.99
N HIS A 8 14.41 21.61 -10.23
CA HIS A 8 14.74 22.94 -9.75
C HIS A 8 15.89 22.91 -8.74
N ALA A 9 15.94 21.94 -7.82
CA ALA A 9 17.04 21.79 -6.88
C ALA A 9 18.38 21.51 -7.58
N LEU A 10 18.39 20.61 -8.57
CA LEU A 10 19.57 20.24 -9.35
C LEU A 10 20.06 21.36 -10.28
N GLY A 11 19.15 22.14 -10.87
CA GLY A 11 19.51 23.19 -11.82
C GLY A 11 19.78 24.57 -11.20
N GLN A 12 18.97 24.99 -10.23
CA GLN A 12 18.97 26.36 -9.70
C GLN A 12 18.98 26.44 -8.17
N GLY A 13 18.68 25.34 -7.48
CA GLY A 13 18.55 25.29 -6.02
C GLY A 13 19.83 24.96 -5.27
N GLY A 14 20.98 24.84 -5.96
CA GLY A 14 22.28 24.65 -5.33
C GLY A 14 22.61 23.22 -4.90
N LEU A 15 21.84 22.21 -5.34
CA LEU A 15 22.18 20.81 -5.12
C LEU A 15 23.19 20.33 -6.16
N CYS A 16 24.43 20.11 -5.76
CA CYS A 16 25.48 19.54 -6.62
C CYS A 16 25.69 18.06 -6.32
N LEU A 17 25.66 17.21 -7.35
CA LEU A 17 25.89 15.76 -7.25
C LEU A 17 27.04 15.32 -8.15
N PRO A 18 27.83 14.32 -7.76
CA PRO A 18 28.80 13.69 -8.64
C PRO A 18 28.14 13.10 -9.89
N ALA A 19 28.84 13.14 -11.03
CA ALA A 19 28.43 12.39 -12.21
C ALA A 19 28.38 10.89 -11.88
N ARG A 20 27.27 10.21 -12.23
CA ARG A 20 27.02 8.79 -11.94
C ARG A 20 26.99 8.42 -10.45
N ALA A 21 26.55 9.34 -9.58
CA ALA A 21 26.25 9.02 -8.18
C ALA A 21 25.32 7.80 -8.05
N ARG A 22 25.61 6.90 -7.11
CA ARG A 22 24.70 5.83 -6.70
C ARG A 22 23.52 6.45 -6.00
N CYS A 23 22.32 6.13 -6.46
CA CYS A 23 21.08 6.77 -6.02
C CYS A 23 20.06 5.73 -5.56
N LEU A 24 19.50 5.95 -4.36
CA LEU A 24 18.36 5.21 -3.86
C LEU A 24 17.13 6.12 -3.76
N ALA A 25 16.08 5.81 -4.52
CA ALA A 25 14.77 6.41 -4.32
C ALA A 25 13.90 5.54 -3.40
N LEU A 26 13.41 6.10 -2.30
CA LEU A 26 12.50 5.46 -1.37
C LEU A 26 11.09 5.99 -1.57
N HIS A 27 10.14 5.06 -1.80
CA HIS A 27 8.71 5.33 -1.94
C HIS A 27 8.27 6.22 -3.13
N PRO A 28 8.89 6.14 -4.33
CA PRO A 28 8.38 6.87 -5.50
C PRO A 28 7.01 6.35 -5.96
N GLU A 29 6.05 7.22 -6.24
CA GLU A 29 4.69 6.80 -6.63
C GLU A 29 4.51 6.77 -8.16
N GLN A 30 5.33 7.51 -8.91
CA GLN A 30 5.20 7.66 -10.36
C GLN A 30 6.54 7.84 -11.06
N ALA A 31 6.62 7.49 -12.35
CA ALA A 31 7.84 7.62 -13.14
C ALA A 31 8.36 9.08 -13.21
N LEU A 32 7.47 10.06 -13.16
CA LEU A 32 7.85 11.49 -13.15
C LEU A 32 8.69 11.87 -11.93
N ASP A 33 8.51 11.16 -10.80
CA ASP A 33 9.31 11.39 -9.60
C ASP A 33 10.78 11.05 -9.85
N LEU A 34 11.04 9.99 -10.62
CA LEU A 34 12.36 9.42 -10.89
C LEU A 34 13.02 9.96 -12.17
N ALA A 35 12.26 10.60 -13.06
CA ALA A 35 12.77 11.14 -14.32
C ALA A 35 14.03 12.03 -14.16
N PRO A 36 14.10 12.95 -13.17
CA PRO A 36 15.30 13.77 -12.95
C PRO A 36 16.55 12.99 -12.53
N LEU A 37 16.36 11.77 -12.02
CA LEU A 37 17.43 10.91 -11.49
C LEU A 37 17.91 9.86 -12.50
N LYS A 38 17.33 9.81 -13.70
CA LYS A 38 17.56 8.75 -14.69
C LYS A 38 19.01 8.63 -15.17
N GLN A 39 19.81 9.70 -15.05
CA GLN A 39 21.23 9.69 -15.43
C GLN A 39 22.15 9.12 -14.33
N LEU A 40 21.61 8.87 -13.14
CA LEU A 40 22.33 8.30 -12.00
C LEU A 40 22.26 6.77 -12.04
N ASP A 41 23.10 6.11 -11.24
CA ASP A 41 22.97 4.68 -10.95
C ASP A 41 21.80 4.48 -9.96
N LEU A 42 20.59 4.46 -10.51
CA LEU A 42 19.33 4.55 -9.75
C LEU A 42 18.72 3.16 -9.50
N GLN A 43 18.52 2.88 -8.23
CA GLN A 43 17.64 1.83 -7.72
C GLN A 43 16.50 2.45 -6.91
N PHE A 44 15.35 1.76 -6.82
CA PHE A 44 14.26 2.20 -5.96
C PHE A 44 13.75 1.10 -5.02
N LEU A 45 13.36 1.54 -3.83
CA LEU A 45 12.68 0.74 -2.82
C LEU A 45 11.23 1.19 -2.70
N HIS A 46 10.32 0.24 -2.91
CA HIS A 46 8.92 0.41 -2.58
C HIS A 46 8.36 -0.93 -2.10
N ARG A 47 7.30 -0.86 -1.29
CA ARG A 47 6.57 -2.03 -0.77
C ARG A 47 5.20 -2.29 -1.41
N PHE A 48 4.75 -1.46 -2.37
CA PHE A 48 3.39 -1.51 -2.90
C PHE A 48 3.44 -2.03 -4.34
N LYS A 49 2.90 -3.23 -4.57
CA LYS A 49 3.09 -3.97 -5.82
C LYS A 49 2.64 -3.21 -7.08
N PRO A 50 1.51 -2.47 -7.09
CA PRO A 50 1.12 -1.65 -8.24
C PRO A 50 2.18 -0.61 -8.65
N HIS A 51 2.73 0.16 -7.69
CA HIS A 51 3.77 1.15 -7.99
C HIS A 51 5.06 0.50 -8.49
N ILE A 52 5.46 -0.62 -7.87
CA ILE A 52 6.64 -1.38 -8.32
C ILE A 52 6.47 -1.81 -9.77
N THR A 53 5.34 -2.46 -10.08
CA THR A 53 5.05 -2.97 -11.43
C THR A 53 5.02 -1.83 -12.46
N ALA A 54 4.40 -0.70 -12.14
CA ALA A 54 4.34 0.46 -13.02
C ALA A 54 5.70 1.09 -13.28
N LEU A 55 6.56 1.17 -12.26
CA LEU A 55 7.91 1.74 -12.38
C LEU A 55 8.88 0.79 -13.09
N GLU A 56 8.80 -0.51 -12.85
CA GLU A 56 9.57 -1.51 -13.62
C GLU A 56 9.17 -1.48 -15.10
N ALA A 57 7.87 -1.38 -15.41
CA ALA A 57 7.40 -1.20 -16.79
C ALA A 57 7.88 0.11 -17.43
N ALA A 58 8.17 1.14 -16.63
CA ALA A 58 8.79 2.38 -17.09
C ALA A 58 10.33 2.32 -17.20
N GLY A 59 10.93 1.16 -16.92
CA GLY A 59 12.37 0.88 -17.07
C GLY A 59 13.22 1.21 -15.84
N TYR A 60 12.62 1.34 -14.65
CA TYR A 60 13.35 1.56 -13.41
C TYR A 60 13.63 0.26 -12.66
N THR A 61 14.76 0.22 -11.95
CA THR A 61 15.23 -0.98 -11.25
C THR A 61 14.72 -1.05 -9.82
N TRP A 62 13.78 -1.96 -9.55
CA TRP A 62 13.33 -2.26 -8.20
C TRP A 62 14.34 -3.13 -7.44
N ARG A 63 14.50 -2.88 -6.14
CA ARG A 63 15.26 -3.72 -5.20
C ARG A 63 14.51 -3.84 -3.88
N GLU A 64 14.21 -5.08 -3.48
CA GLU A 64 13.67 -5.36 -2.13
C GLU A 64 14.70 -5.05 -1.04
N ARG A 65 15.98 -5.30 -1.34
CA ARG A 65 17.13 -4.94 -0.50
C ARG A 65 18.09 -4.13 -1.35
N PRO A 66 17.98 -2.79 -1.34
CA PRO A 66 18.87 -1.92 -2.09
C PRO A 66 20.32 -2.05 -1.65
N GLU A 67 21.23 -1.84 -2.59
CA GLU A 67 22.66 -1.77 -2.30
C GLU A 67 22.99 -0.49 -1.53
N ALA A 68 23.92 -0.57 -0.59
CA ALA A 68 24.38 0.56 0.23
C ALA A 68 25.89 0.38 0.54
N PRO A 69 26.65 1.47 0.82
CA PRO A 69 26.19 2.86 0.89
C PRO A 69 25.88 3.45 -0.50
N VAL A 70 25.04 4.48 -0.55
CA VAL A 70 24.75 5.29 -1.75
C VAL A 70 25.17 6.74 -1.54
N ASP A 71 25.39 7.46 -2.64
CA ASP A 71 25.86 8.85 -2.59
C ASP A 71 24.66 9.83 -2.47
N LEU A 72 23.48 9.39 -2.91
CA LEU A 72 22.21 10.11 -2.83
C LEU A 72 21.08 9.18 -2.39
N ALA A 73 20.29 9.59 -1.40
CA ALA A 73 19.02 8.95 -1.08
C ALA A 73 17.87 9.97 -1.18
N VAL A 74 16.78 9.62 -1.86
CA VAL A 74 15.62 10.49 -2.04
C VAL A 74 14.39 9.83 -1.42
N VAL A 75 13.79 10.49 -0.44
CA VAL A 75 12.55 10.03 0.20
C VAL A 75 11.36 10.81 -0.36
N TYR A 76 10.45 10.11 -1.01
CA TYR A 76 9.14 10.66 -1.36
C TYR A 76 8.18 10.40 -0.19
N VAL A 77 7.63 11.47 0.38
CA VAL A 77 6.96 11.42 1.68
C VAL A 77 5.60 10.71 1.59
N PRO A 78 5.42 9.55 2.26
CA PRO A 78 4.12 8.91 2.39
C PRO A 78 3.21 9.74 3.30
N ARG A 79 1.91 9.46 3.25
CA ARG A 79 0.92 10.09 4.13
C ARG A 79 1.09 9.71 5.60
N SER A 80 1.56 8.50 5.86
CA SER A 80 1.84 8.06 7.23
C SER A 80 3.07 8.79 7.74
N LYS A 81 2.89 9.68 8.71
CA LYS A 81 4.00 10.42 9.35
C LYS A 81 5.06 9.48 9.93
N ARG A 82 4.62 8.36 10.50
CA ARG A 82 5.50 7.37 11.11
C ARG A 82 6.32 6.63 10.05
N LEU A 83 5.70 6.23 8.95
CA LEU A 83 6.42 5.66 7.81
C LEU A 83 7.37 6.69 7.19
N ALA A 84 6.96 7.94 7.04
CA ALA A 84 7.81 8.99 6.49
C ALA A 84 9.10 9.18 7.32
N ARG A 85 8.97 9.24 8.65
CA ARG A 85 10.12 9.29 9.56
C ARG A 85 11.02 8.06 9.39
N HIS A 86 10.44 6.87 9.35
CA HIS A 86 11.21 5.64 9.15
C HIS A 86 11.95 5.60 7.80
N LEU A 87 11.35 6.10 6.73
CA LEU A 87 12.00 6.20 5.42
C LEU A 87 13.16 7.21 5.43
N VAL A 88 13.03 8.34 6.14
CA VAL A 88 14.15 9.28 6.32
C VAL A 88 15.26 8.64 7.15
N PHE A 89 14.95 7.90 8.22
CA PHE A 89 15.93 7.10 8.95
C PHE A 89 16.65 6.10 8.02
N ALA A 90 15.90 5.32 7.24
CA ALA A 90 16.47 4.35 6.30
C ALA A 90 17.35 5.01 5.23
N ALA A 91 16.94 6.17 4.72
CA ALA A 91 17.73 6.96 3.77
C ALA A 91 19.04 7.46 4.41
N SER A 92 19.00 7.96 5.65
CA SER A 92 20.19 8.36 6.39
C SER A 92 21.16 7.20 6.64
N ARG A 93 20.65 5.99 6.84
CA ARG A 93 21.47 4.77 6.96
C ARG A 93 22.06 4.31 5.63
N ALA A 94 21.33 4.50 4.53
CA ALA A 94 21.78 4.14 3.19
C ALA A 94 22.83 5.13 2.64
N ALA A 95 22.73 6.41 3.02
CA ALA A 95 23.62 7.48 2.55
C ALA A 95 24.38 8.14 3.73
N PRO A 96 25.17 7.39 4.52
CA PRO A 96 25.80 7.93 5.74
C PRO A 96 26.75 9.10 5.46
N ASP A 97 27.49 9.05 4.35
CA ASP A 97 28.39 10.12 3.88
C ASP A 97 27.80 10.90 2.68
N GLY A 98 26.60 10.53 2.27
CA GLY A 98 25.91 11.07 1.10
C GLY A 98 24.92 12.18 1.45
N VAL A 99 24.06 12.53 0.49
CA VAL A 99 23.00 13.53 0.68
C VAL A 99 21.65 12.83 0.76
N VAL A 100 20.84 13.20 1.74
CA VAL A 100 19.44 12.77 1.86
C VAL A 100 18.53 13.90 1.41
N LEU A 101 17.65 13.61 0.46
CA LEU A 101 16.58 14.48 -0.01
C LEU A 101 15.24 13.99 0.57
N VAL A 102 14.39 14.93 0.95
CA VAL A 102 13.03 14.65 1.41
C VAL A 102 12.05 15.50 0.61
N ASP A 103 11.30 14.85 -0.27
CA ASP A 103 10.34 15.48 -1.18
C ASP A 103 8.90 15.13 -0.80
N GLY A 104 8.03 16.14 -0.69
CA GLY A 104 6.63 15.87 -0.41
C GLY A 104 5.70 17.06 -0.59
N SER A 105 4.42 16.77 -0.73
CA SER A 105 3.36 17.78 -0.75
C SER A 105 2.97 18.24 0.67
N LYS A 106 2.38 19.43 0.78
CA LYS A 106 1.74 19.89 2.04
C LYS A 106 0.68 18.91 2.52
N SER A 107 -0.04 18.28 1.59
CA SER A 107 -1.06 17.28 1.91
C SER A 107 -0.52 15.97 2.49
N GLN A 108 0.74 15.64 2.25
CA GLN A 108 1.43 14.50 2.86
C GLN A 108 2.09 14.88 4.20
N GLY A 109 1.98 16.14 4.64
CA GLY A 109 2.52 16.60 5.92
C GLY A 109 4.01 16.95 5.89
N ILE A 110 4.58 17.24 4.72
CA ILE A 110 6.00 17.59 4.55
C ILE A 110 6.47 18.70 5.51
N GLU A 111 5.65 19.72 5.77
CA GLU A 111 6.03 20.84 6.65
C GLU A 111 6.23 20.40 8.10
N SER A 112 5.36 19.49 8.58
CA SER A 112 5.48 18.89 9.91
C SER A 112 6.70 17.98 10.01
N LEU A 113 7.05 17.26 8.93
CA LEU A 113 8.22 16.41 8.87
C LEU A 113 9.51 17.25 8.88
N ILE A 114 9.58 18.30 8.06
CA ILE A 114 10.72 19.24 8.03
C ILE A 114 10.93 19.89 9.40
N LYS A 115 9.86 20.31 10.08
CA LYS A 115 9.97 20.89 11.43
C LYS A 115 10.60 19.89 12.42
N ALA A 116 10.20 18.62 12.36
CA ALA A 116 10.80 17.58 13.19
C ALA A 116 12.25 17.30 12.80
N LEU A 117 12.57 17.27 11.50
CA LEU A 117 13.92 17.03 10.99
C LEU A 117 14.92 18.08 11.47
N LYS A 118 14.54 19.37 11.44
CA LYS A 118 15.36 20.49 11.92
C LYS A 118 15.72 20.43 13.41
N GLY A 119 15.02 19.62 14.21
CA GLY A 119 15.38 19.39 15.61
C GLY A 119 16.54 18.42 15.79
N HIS A 120 16.99 17.75 14.72
CA HIS A 120 17.99 16.69 14.76
C HIS A 120 19.09 16.86 13.72
N GLU A 121 18.81 17.50 12.58
CA GLU A 121 19.72 17.57 11.42
C GLU A 121 19.78 19.00 10.87
N THR A 122 20.96 19.39 10.40
CA THR A 122 21.17 20.69 9.73
C THR A 122 20.79 20.60 8.26
N LEU A 123 19.79 21.38 7.83
CA LEU A 123 19.41 21.41 6.41
C LEU A 123 20.41 22.23 5.60
N LEU A 124 20.83 21.67 4.46
CA LEU A 124 21.73 22.33 3.50
C LEU A 124 20.97 23.22 2.51
N GLY A 125 19.68 22.95 2.31
CA GLY A 125 18.83 23.81 1.49
C GLY A 125 17.41 23.32 1.36
N SER A 126 16.59 24.11 0.65
CA SER A 126 15.19 23.81 0.42
C SER A 126 14.64 24.46 -0.84
N VAL A 127 13.65 23.81 -1.45
CA VAL A 127 12.84 24.33 -2.56
C VAL A 127 11.37 24.22 -2.18
N SER A 128 10.61 25.30 -2.40
CA SER A 128 9.14 25.31 -2.23
C SER A 128 8.48 25.51 -3.59
N LYS A 129 7.78 24.48 -4.10
CA LYS A 129 7.11 24.51 -5.42
C LYS A 129 5.98 23.48 -5.50
N ALA A 130 5.01 23.71 -6.37
CA ALA A 130 3.90 22.78 -6.64
C ALA A 130 3.18 22.31 -5.36
N HIS A 131 2.85 23.26 -4.47
CA HIS A 131 2.21 23.00 -3.16
C HIS A 131 2.94 21.97 -2.28
N GLY A 132 4.26 21.86 -2.43
CA GLY A 132 5.13 20.97 -1.67
C GLY A 132 6.48 21.60 -1.37
N LYS A 133 7.32 20.83 -0.70
CA LYS A 133 8.71 21.19 -0.38
C LYS A 133 9.64 20.02 -0.65
N LEU A 134 10.84 20.37 -1.07
CA LEU A 134 12.00 19.49 -1.11
C LEU A 134 13.04 20.09 -0.18
N VAL A 135 13.64 19.30 0.70
CA VAL A 135 14.78 19.69 1.53
C VAL A 135 15.90 18.67 1.37
N TRP A 136 17.13 19.07 1.66
CA TRP A 136 18.26 18.15 1.69
C TRP A 136 19.21 18.44 2.84
N PHE A 137 19.89 17.39 3.30
CA PHE A 137 20.85 17.43 4.40
C PHE A 137 21.88 16.31 4.24
N ARG A 138 22.97 16.38 5.01
CA ARG A 138 23.90 15.25 5.23
C ARG A 138 23.59 14.66 6.60
N PRO A 139 23.45 13.34 6.75
CA PRO A 139 23.16 12.74 8.05
C PRO A 139 24.27 13.01 9.07
N GLU A 140 23.92 13.60 10.21
CA GLU A 140 24.82 13.80 11.36
C GLU A 140 24.50 12.80 12.48
N THR A 141 23.21 12.63 12.81
CA THR A 141 22.77 11.77 13.93
C THR A 141 22.36 10.37 13.49
N GLY A 142 22.05 10.21 12.21
CA GLY A 142 21.48 8.98 11.66
C GLY A 142 20.03 8.71 12.06
N LEU A 143 19.41 9.57 12.89
CA LEU A 143 17.99 9.56 13.28
C LEU A 143 17.45 8.22 13.88
N PRO A 144 18.18 7.52 14.77
CA PRO A 144 17.73 6.22 15.30
C PRO A 144 16.35 6.25 15.97
N GLN A 145 15.98 7.38 16.57
CA GLN A 145 14.66 7.61 17.17
C GLN A 145 13.50 7.61 16.16
N TRP A 146 13.78 7.62 14.86
CA TRP A 146 12.79 7.51 13.78
C TRP A 146 12.67 6.10 13.22
N GLN A 147 13.46 5.15 13.71
CA GLN A 147 13.33 3.73 13.35
C GLN A 147 11.95 3.20 13.74
N ALA A 148 11.27 2.53 12.81
CA ALA A 148 9.92 2.01 13.01
C ALA A 148 9.64 0.82 12.07
N ASP A 149 10.54 -0.17 12.09
CA ASP A 149 10.45 -1.41 11.32
C ASP A 149 10.03 -2.63 12.16
N ALA A 150 9.93 -2.51 13.48
CA ALA A 150 9.45 -3.60 14.33
C ALA A 150 7.96 -3.90 14.12
N PHE A 151 7.55 -5.13 14.44
CA PHE A 151 6.14 -5.48 14.59
C PHE A 151 5.61 -4.95 15.91
N GLU A 152 4.41 -4.40 15.89
CA GLU A 152 3.81 -3.75 17.04
C GLU A 152 2.49 -4.41 17.41
N PRO A 153 2.30 -4.83 18.67
CA PRO A 153 1.06 -5.47 19.08
C PRO A 153 -0.09 -4.47 19.11
N ILE A 154 -1.27 -4.95 18.71
CA ILE A 154 -2.56 -4.26 18.86
C ILE A 154 -3.56 -5.19 19.55
N GLU A 155 -4.78 -4.69 19.78
CA GLU A 155 -5.87 -5.47 20.37
C GLU A 155 -6.12 -6.81 19.65
N GLY A 156 -6.59 -7.82 20.38
CA GLY A 156 -6.90 -9.14 19.82
C GLY A 156 -5.69 -10.00 19.48
N GLY A 157 -4.48 -9.67 19.95
CA GLY A 157 -3.28 -10.49 19.70
C GLY A 157 -2.81 -10.44 18.25
N PHE A 158 -3.09 -9.33 17.56
CA PHE A 158 -2.53 -9.04 16.24
C PHE A 158 -1.27 -8.19 16.38
N VAL A 159 -0.43 -8.21 15.35
CA VAL A 159 0.68 -7.29 15.18
C VAL A 159 0.55 -6.51 13.87
N THR A 160 0.99 -5.26 13.86
CA THR A 160 1.00 -4.37 12.69
C THR A 160 2.38 -3.72 12.51
N ARG A 161 2.54 -2.90 11.47
CA ARG A 161 3.73 -2.09 11.20
C ARG A 161 3.33 -0.69 10.71
N PRO A 162 4.19 0.32 10.86
CA PRO A 162 3.91 1.67 10.42
C PRO A 162 3.51 1.80 8.95
N GLY A 163 2.48 2.61 8.73
CA GLY A 163 1.94 2.90 7.40
C GLY A 163 1.06 1.81 6.79
N VAL A 164 0.90 0.65 7.45
CA VAL A 164 -0.13 -0.32 7.06
C VAL A 164 -1.53 0.25 7.35
N PHE A 165 -2.54 -0.14 6.57
CA PHE A 165 -3.92 0.27 6.80
C PHE A 165 -4.43 -0.18 8.18
N SER A 166 -5.12 0.72 8.88
CA SER A 166 -5.65 0.49 10.24
C SER A 166 -4.59 -0.12 11.18
N ALA A 167 -3.37 0.43 11.19
CA ALA A 167 -2.27 -0.11 11.98
C ALA A 167 -2.47 0.00 13.50
N ASP A 168 -3.35 0.90 13.97
CA ASP A 168 -3.50 1.18 15.41
C ASP A 168 -4.68 0.43 16.06
N ALA A 169 -5.62 -0.10 15.29
CA ALA A 169 -6.82 -0.78 15.79
C ALA A 169 -7.48 -1.65 14.72
N ILE A 170 -8.38 -2.55 15.12
CA ILE A 170 -9.22 -3.30 14.18
C ILE A 170 -10.13 -2.32 13.42
N ASP A 171 -10.11 -2.38 12.08
CA ASP A 171 -10.97 -1.55 11.25
C ASP A 171 -12.47 -1.87 11.49
N ARG A 172 -13.27 -0.82 11.62
CA ARG A 172 -14.70 -0.95 11.95
C ARG A 172 -15.50 -1.61 10.83
N ALA A 173 -15.13 -1.36 9.56
CA ALA A 173 -15.81 -1.98 8.43
C ALA A 173 -15.44 -3.46 8.33
N SER A 174 -14.16 -3.81 8.52
CA SER A 174 -13.71 -5.20 8.60
C SER A 174 -14.38 -5.97 9.75
N ARG A 175 -14.51 -5.37 10.95
CA ARG A 175 -15.25 -5.96 12.07
C ARG A 175 -16.71 -6.21 11.70
N PHE A 176 -17.38 -5.20 11.13
CA PHE A 176 -18.77 -5.31 10.71
C PHE A 176 -18.97 -6.39 9.64
N LEU A 177 -18.02 -6.54 8.71
CA LEU A 177 -18.03 -7.62 7.73
C LEU A 177 -17.95 -8.98 8.42
N ALA A 178 -16.95 -9.20 9.29
CA ALA A 178 -16.76 -10.46 10.01
C ALA A 178 -18.02 -10.87 10.81
N GLU A 179 -18.66 -9.92 11.50
CA GLU A 179 -19.90 -10.16 12.25
C GLU A 179 -21.11 -10.50 11.36
N THR A 180 -21.06 -10.15 10.07
CA THR A 180 -22.15 -10.36 9.10
C THR A 180 -21.95 -11.60 8.23
N LEU A 181 -20.73 -12.16 8.17
CA LEU A 181 -20.43 -13.30 7.30
C LEU A 181 -21.26 -14.53 7.71
N PRO A 182 -21.80 -15.30 6.74
CA PRO A 182 -22.49 -16.54 7.05
C PRO A 182 -21.50 -17.62 7.48
N ASN A 183 -21.97 -18.54 8.32
CA ASN A 183 -21.16 -19.64 8.87
C ASN A 183 -20.93 -20.80 7.88
N ASP A 184 -21.45 -20.71 6.65
CA ASP A 184 -21.40 -21.75 5.62
C ASP A 184 -20.26 -21.55 4.59
N ILE A 185 -19.37 -20.59 4.81
CA ILE A 185 -18.20 -20.35 3.96
C ILE A 185 -17.25 -21.55 4.06
N SER A 186 -16.95 -22.17 2.92
CA SER A 186 -16.20 -23.41 2.81
C SER A 186 -15.43 -23.48 1.49
N GLY A 187 -14.52 -24.46 1.37
CA GLY A 187 -13.77 -24.70 0.14
C GLY A 187 -12.57 -23.76 -0.04
N HIS A 188 -12.40 -23.24 -1.25
CA HIS A 188 -11.27 -22.39 -1.62
C HIS A 188 -11.72 -20.94 -1.72
N VAL A 189 -11.16 -20.11 -0.84
CA VAL A 189 -11.63 -18.75 -0.61
C VAL A 189 -10.49 -17.77 -0.82
N ALA A 190 -10.79 -16.52 -1.15
CA ALA A 190 -9.81 -15.44 -1.09
C ALA A 190 -10.25 -14.28 -0.21
N ASP A 191 -9.29 -13.65 0.45
CA ASP A 191 -9.39 -12.35 1.11
C ASP A 191 -8.64 -11.32 0.22
N PHE A 192 -9.38 -10.42 -0.43
CA PHE A 192 -8.82 -9.42 -1.34
C PHE A 192 -8.58 -8.10 -0.61
N GLY A 193 -7.33 -7.64 -0.62
CA GLY A 193 -6.88 -6.56 0.25
C GLY A 193 -6.80 -7.03 1.70
N ALA A 194 -6.19 -8.20 1.91
CA ALA A 194 -6.21 -8.90 3.19
C ALA A 194 -5.57 -8.10 4.35
N GLY A 195 -4.79 -7.06 4.04
CA GLY A 195 -4.15 -6.19 5.01
C GLY A 195 -3.24 -7.00 5.92
N TRP A 196 -3.31 -6.72 7.23
CA TRP A 196 -2.61 -7.49 8.25
C TRP A 196 -3.36 -8.76 8.70
N GLY A 197 -4.45 -9.15 8.03
CA GLY A 197 -5.07 -10.47 8.19
C GLY A 197 -6.22 -10.55 9.20
N TYR A 198 -6.91 -9.47 9.53
CA TYR A 198 -8.08 -9.52 10.44
C TYR A 198 -9.17 -10.48 9.93
N LEU A 199 -9.66 -10.23 8.72
CA LEU A 199 -10.72 -11.03 8.08
C LEU A 199 -10.20 -12.44 7.79
N SER A 200 -8.95 -12.54 7.33
CA SER A 200 -8.27 -13.82 7.12
C SER A 200 -8.28 -14.70 8.38
N ARG A 201 -7.91 -14.15 9.55
CA ARG A 201 -7.90 -14.91 10.82
C ARG A 201 -9.30 -15.35 11.24
N HIS A 202 -10.32 -14.55 10.96
CA HIS A 202 -11.72 -14.91 11.19
C HIS A 202 -12.15 -16.08 10.28
N LEU A 203 -11.87 -16.02 8.98
CA LEU A 203 -12.20 -17.08 8.02
C LEU A 203 -11.53 -18.42 8.36
N LEU A 204 -10.29 -18.38 8.86
CA LEU A 204 -9.55 -19.58 9.27
C LEU A 204 -10.17 -20.32 10.46
N GLN A 205 -11.14 -19.74 11.17
CA GLN A 205 -11.89 -20.44 12.21
C GLN A 205 -12.82 -21.52 11.62
N SER A 206 -13.19 -21.43 10.34
CA SER A 206 -14.03 -22.44 9.68
C SER A 206 -13.22 -23.71 9.39
N PRO A 207 -13.62 -24.88 9.91
CA PRO A 207 -12.98 -26.16 9.58
C PRO A 207 -13.29 -26.61 8.14
N ALA A 208 -14.33 -26.05 7.51
CA ALA A 208 -14.72 -26.37 6.14
C ALA A 208 -13.85 -25.66 5.08
N LEU A 209 -12.97 -24.75 5.51
CA LEU A 209 -12.04 -24.06 4.64
C LEU A 209 -10.89 -24.99 4.23
N LYS A 210 -10.68 -25.13 2.92
CA LYS A 210 -9.58 -25.93 2.33
C LYS A 210 -8.34 -25.07 2.04
N THR A 211 -8.56 -23.86 1.52
CA THR A 211 -7.49 -22.91 1.18
C THR A 211 -8.00 -21.50 1.33
N LEU A 212 -7.17 -20.62 1.88
CA LEU A 212 -7.41 -19.19 1.92
C LEU A 212 -6.28 -18.47 1.18
N TYR A 213 -6.59 -17.85 0.04
CA TYR A 213 -5.68 -16.96 -0.67
C TYR A 213 -5.80 -15.54 -0.12
N CYS A 214 -4.75 -15.03 0.49
CA CYS A 214 -4.71 -13.67 1.02
C CYS A 214 -3.94 -12.78 0.03
N VAL A 215 -4.67 -12.01 -0.77
CA VAL A 215 -4.09 -11.15 -1.81
C VAL A 215 -3.92 -9.75 -1.27
N GLU A 216 -2.67 -9.30 -1.16
CA GLU A 216 -2.32 -8.00 -0.59
C GLU A 216 -1.20 -7.33 -1.40
N ALA A 217 -1.34 -6.04 -1.64
CA ALA A 217 -0.43 -5.27 -2.47
C ALA A 217 0.70 -4.62 -1.66
N ASP A 218 0.50 -4.36 -0.37
CA ASP A 218 1.52 -3.81 0.55
C ASP A 218 2.30 -4.94 1.25
N ARG A 219 3.61 -5.02 0.97
CA ARG A 219 4.49 -6.05 1.53
C ARG A 219 4.55 -6.01 3.06
N ALA A 220 4.50 -4.83 3.68
CA ALA A 220 4.52 -4.74 5.15
C ALA A 220 3.21 -5.27 5.76
N ALA A 221 2.07 -5.09 5.08
CA ALA A 221 0.80 -5.66 5.49
C ALA A 221 0.83 -7.20 5.37
N LEU A 222 1.36 -7.71 4.26
CA LEU A 222 1.53 -9.15 4.04
C LEU A 222 2.47 -9.80 5.08
N ASP A 223 3.56 -9.12 5.45
CA ASP A 223 4.45 -9.59 6.52
C ASP A 223 3.71 -9.68 7.87
N CYS A 224 2.84 -8.72 8.18
CA CYS A 224 1.96 -8.77 9.36
C CYS A 224 0.96 -9.92 9.26
N LEU A 225 0.35 -10.12 8.10
CA LEU A 225 -0.59 -11.21 7.84
C LEU A 225 0.04 -12.58 8.11
N ASN A 226 1.25 -12.81 7.63
CA ASN A 226 2.00 -14.05 7.87
C ASN A 226 2.23 -14.32 9.36
N LYS A 227 2.46 -13.28 10.17
CA LYS A 227 2.58 -13.41 11.62
C LYS A 227 1.24 -13.62 12.32
N ASN A 228 0.20 -12.96 11.85
CA ASN A 228 -1.12 -12.97 12.47
C ASN A 228 -1.93 -14.24 12.15
N CYS A 229 -1.62 -14.90 11.04
CA CYS A 229 -2.34 -16.07 10.54
C CYS A 229 -1.39 -17.25 10.25
N PRO A 230 -0.72 -17.85 11.26
CA PRO A 230 0.19 -18.99 11.05
C PRO A 230 -0.59 -20.30 10.84
N ASP A 231 -1.40 -20.37 9.78
CA ASP A 231 -2.22 -21.53 9.41
C ASP A 231 -1.78 -22.09 8.05
N PRO A 232 -1.55 -23.41 7.91
CA PRO A 232 -1.07 -24.00 6.65
C PRO A 232 -2.06 -23.88 5.48
N ARG A 233 -3.34 -23.58 5.74
CA ARG A 233 -4.35 -23.34 4.70
C ARG A 233 -4.23 -21.94 4.09
N MET A 234 -3.55 -21.01 4.77
CA MET A 234 -3.35 -19.65 4.31
C MET A 234 -2.21 -19.57 3.30
N GLN A 235 -2.47 -18.89 2.18
CA GLN A 235 -1.54 -18.68 1.07
C GLN A 235 -1.41 -17.17 0.85
N ALA A 236 -0.26 -16.61 1.21
CA ALA A 236 0.02 -15.19 1.10
C ALA A 236 0.47 -14.82 -0.33
N GLU A 237 -0.26 -13.90 -0.97
CA GLU A 237 -0.05 -13.50 -2.36
C GLU A 237 0.30 -12.01 -2.41
N TRP A 238 1.59 -11.68 -2.64
CA TRP A 238 2.01 -10.29 -2.82
C TRP A 238 1.69 -9.79 -4.23
N GLN A 239 0.47 -9.29 -4.42
CA GLN A 239 -0.04 -8.95 -5.74
C GLN A 239 -1.05 -7.80 -5.74
N ASP A 240 -1.14 -7.10 -6.87
CA ASP A 240 -2.31 -6.30 -7.19
C ASP A 240 -3.53 -7.20 -7.42
N VAL A 241 -4.57 -7.08 -6.60
CA VAL A 241 -5.83 -7.83 -6.72
C VAL A 241 -6.42 -7.76 -8.13
N ALA A 242 -6.35 -6.61 -8.82
CA ALA A 242 -6.90 -6.46 -10.16
C ALA A 242 -6.18 -7.36 -11.19
N GLN A 243 -4.88 -7.60 -10.98
CA GLN A 243 -4.02 -8.41 -11.83
C GLN A 243 -3.97 -9.88 -11.39
N TRP A 244 -4.27 -10.18 -10.14
CA TRP A 244 -4.20 -11.53 -9.60
C TRP A 244 -5.24 -12.48 -10.23
N ARG A 245 -4.81 -13.72 -10.46
CA ARG A 245 -5.66 -14.81 -10.93
C ARG A 245 -5.45 -16.00 -10.01
N ALA A 246 -6.56 -16.53 -9.50
CA ALA A 246 -6.53 -17.66 -8.60
C ALA A 246 -6.03 -18.91 -9.34
N PRO A 247 -5.16 -19.73 -8.72
CA PRO A 247 -4.72 -21.00 -9.30
C PRO A 247 -5.87 -21.96 -9.62
N ARG A 248 -7.01 -21.78 -8.94
CA ARG A 248 -8.27 -22.47 -9.20
C ARG A 248 -9.44 -21.54 -8.87
N LYS A 249 -10.59 -21.81 -9.47
CA LYS A 249 -11.81 -21.04 -9.19
C LYS A 249 -12.20 -21.13 -7.70
N LEU A 250 -12.72 -20.01 -7.20
CA LEU A 250 -13.00 -19.79 -5.78
C LEU A 250 -14.48 -20.01 -5.43
N ASP A 251 -14.71 -20.57 -4.26
CA ASP A 251 -16.04 -20.78 -3.67
C ASP A 251 -16.54 -19.51 -2.98
N ALA A 252 -15.64 -18.68 -2.44
CA ALA A 252 -15.96 -17.34 -1.95
C ALA A 252 -14.82 -16.34 -2.12
N VAL A 253 -15.17 -15.06 -2.16
CA VAL A 253 -14.23 -13.93 -2.04
C VAL A 253 -14.77 -12.98 -0.97
N ILE A 254 -13.92 -12.58 -0.03
CA ILE A 254 -14.23 -11.60 1.02
C ILE A 254 -13.33 -10.39 0.79
N MET A 255 -13.85 -9.17 0.98
CA MET A 255 -13.04 -7.97 0.84
C MET A 255 -13.56 -6.75 1.61
N ASN A 256 -12.63 -5.94 2.09
CA ASN A 256 -12.85 -4.55 2.46
C ASN A 256 -12.02 -3.67 1.51
N PRO A 257 -12.54 -3.33 0.33
CA PRO A 257 -11.73 -2.68 -0.69
C PRO A 257 -11.27 -1.29 -0.25
N PRO A 258 -10.03 -0.89 -0.60
CA PRO A 258 -9.57 0.48 -0.38
C PRO A 258 -10.48 1.46 -1.13
N PHE A 259 -10.86 2.56 -0.46
CA PHE A 259 -11.77 3.58 -1.00
C PHE A 259 -11.08 4.93 -1.27
N HIS A 260 -9.80 5.04 -0.94
CA HIS A 260 -8.95 6.20 -1.23
C HIS A 260 -7.57 5.75 -1.71
N ILE A 261 -7.20 6.11 -2.94
CA ILE A 261 -5.82 6.47 -3.26
C ILE A 261 -5.83 8.00 -3.24
N GLY A 262 -4.93 8.65 -2.51
CA GLY A 262 -4.98 10.11 -2.52
C GLY A 262 -6.19 10.72 -1.76
N ARG A 263 -6.55 11.97 -2.09
CA ARG A 263 -7.60 12.75 -1.36
C ARG A 263 -9.00 12.56 -1.95
N ALA A 264 -9.11 12.02 -3.16
CA ALA A 264 -10.40 11.75 -3.79
C ALA A 264 -10.88 10.35 -3.37
N ALA A 265 -12.19 10.17 -3.24
CA ALA A 265 -12.73 8.82 -3.32
C ALA A 265 -12.37 8.27 -4.69
N GLU A 266 -11.80 7.07 -4.75
CA GLU A 266 -11.55 6.36 -6.00
C GLU A 266 -12.41 5.11 -6.06
N PRO A 267 -13.73 5.24 -6.37
CA PRO A 267 -14.60 4.08 -6.53
C PRO A 267 -14.05 3.05 -7.52
N ARG A 268 -13.26 3.49 -8.50
CA ARG A 268 -12.69 2.63 -9.54
C ARG A 268 -11.89 1.46 -8.97
N LEU A 269 -11.08 1.68 -7.92
CA LEU A 269 -10.28 0.61 -7.33
C LEU A 269 -11.15 -0.49 -6.70
N GLY A 270 -12.17 -0.11 -5.94
CA GLY A 270 -13.14 -1.07 -5.42
C GLY A 270 -13.95 -1.77 -6.51
N GLN A 271 -14.25 -1.07 -7.61
CA GLN A 271 -14.90 -1.68 -8.79
C GLN A 271 -13.98 -2.71 -9.47
N ASP A 272 -12.68 -2.45 -9.56
CA ASP A 272 -11.70 -3.40 -10.10
C ASP A 272 -11.58 -4.64 -9.21
N PHE A 273 -11.66 -4.48 -7.88
CA PHE A 273 -11.74 -5.61 -6.94
C PHE A 273 -13.00 -6.45 -7.19
N ILE A 274 -14.16 -5.82 -7.41
CA ILE A 274 -15.41 -6.54 -7.75
C ILE A 274 -15.26 -7.32 -9.06
N ARG A 275 -14.67 -6.71 -10.09
CA ARG A 275 -14.41 -7.37 -11.38
C ARG A 275 -13.43 -8.54 -11.22
N ALA A 276 -12.39 -8.37 -10.41
CA ALA A 276 -11.44 -9.43 -10.10
C ALA A 276 -12.10 -10.59 -9.34
N ALA A 277 -12.98 -10.30 -8.39
CA ALA A 277 -13.72 -11.32 -7.65
C ALA A 277 -14.61 -12.13 -8.60
N ALA A 278 -15.43 -11.46 -9.42
CA ALA A 278 -16.28 -12.12 -10.41
C ALA A 278 -15.48 -13.01 -11.38
N ALA A 279 -14.31 -12.55 -11.81
CA ALA A 279 -13.43 -13.30 -12.70
C ALA A 279 -12.79 -14.53 -12.04
N ASN A 280 -12.65 -14.58 -10.71
CA ASN A 280 -12.01 -15.68 -9.98
C ASN A 280 -13.01 -16.66 -9.34
N LEU A 281 -14.28 -16.29 -9.18
CA LEU A 281 -15.31 -17.15 -8.59
C LEU A 281 -15.75 -18.30 -9.52
N THR A 282 -16.18 -19.40 -8.91
CA THR A 282 -16.94 -20.48 -9.58
C THR A 282 -18.34 -19.98 -9.95
N PRO A 283 -19.09 -20.67 -10.82
CA PRO A 283 -20.49 -20.31 -11.12
C PRO A 283 -21.43 -20.27 -9.90
N ARG A 284 -21.07 -20.96 -8.80
CA ARG A 284 -21.81 -20.98 -7.52
C ARG A 284 -21.10 -20.18 -6.42
N GLY A 285 -20.00 -19.50 -6.75
CA GLY A 285 -19.20 -18.78 -5.78
C GLY A 285 -19.88 -17.47 -5.35
N ARG A 286 -19.56 -17.03 -4.14
CA ARG A 286 -20.15 -15.83 -3.52
C ARG A 286 -19.09 -14.77 -3.23
N LEU A 287 -19.39 -13.52 -3.56
CA LEU A 287 -18.62 -12.36 -3.13
C LEU A 287 -19.26 -11.77 -1.88
N PHE A 288 -18.48 -11.45 -0.86
CA PHE A 288 -18.88 -10.67 0.30
C PHE A 288 -17.98 -9.43 0.39
N LEU A 289 -18.58 -8.24 0.45
CA LEU A 289 -17.80 -7.01 0.54
C LEU A 289 -18.43 -6.03 1.52
N VAL A 290 -17.59 -5.30 2.23
CA VAL A 290 -18.02 -4.13 3.03
C VAL A 290 -17.55 -2.85 2.36
N ALA A 291 -18.37 -1.81 2.44
CA ALA A 291 -18.06 -0.50 1.89
C ALA A 291 -18.75 0.62 2.70
N ASN A 292 -18.21 1.83 2.60
CA ASN A 292 -18.96 3.03 3.00
C ASN A 292 -20.26 3.13 2.22
N ARG A 293 -21.36 3.53 2.88
CA ARG A 293 -22.71 3.54 2.30
C ARG A 293 -22.80 4.35 1.00
N SER A 294 -22.07 5.46 0.90
CA SER A 294 -22.05 6.36 -0.25
C SER A 294 -21.31 5.84 -1.48
N LEU A 295 -20.53 4.76 -1.36
CA LEU A 295 -19.76 4.23 -2.49
C LEU A 295 -20.67 3.50 -3.49
N PRO A 296 -20.65 3.85 -4.78
CA PRO A 296 -21.59 3.35 -5.78
C PRO A 296 -21.14 2.03 -6.42
N TYR A 297 -21.14 0.95 -5.65
CA TYR A 297 -20.69 -0.38 -6.11
C TYR A 297 -21.80 -1.20 -6.78
N GLU A 298 -23.06 -0.84 -6.56
CA GLU A 298 -24.26 -1.53 -7.06
C GLU A 298 -24.27 -1.68 -8.59
N ILE A 299 -23.83 -0.65 -9.32
CA ILE A 299 -23.76 -0.68 -10.79
C ILE A 299 -22.75 -1.73 -11.25
N THR A 300 -21.58 -1.78 -10.61
CA THR A 300 -20.53 -2.75 -10.96
C THR A 300 -20.93 -4.16 -10.57
N LEU A 301 -21.59 -4.34 -9.42
CA LEU A 301 -22.16 -5.63 -9.02
C LEU A 301 -23.20 -6.12 -10.04
N SER A 302 -24.12 -5.27 -10.46
CA SER A 302 -25.15 -5.59 -11.48
C SER A 302 -24.55 -5.95 -12.84
N THR A 303 -23.38 -5.38 -13.16
CA THR A 303 -22.66 -5.69 -14.40
C THR A 303 -21.90 -7.01 -14.32
N CYS A 304 -21.44 -7.40 -13.11
CA CYS A 304 -20.55 -8.55 -12.93
C CYS A 304 -21.29 -9.82 -12.44
N PHE A 305 -22.48 -9.69 -11.87
CA PHE A 305 -23.22 -10.78 -11.22
C PHE A 305 -24.69 -10.77 -11.61
N LYS A 306 -25.30 -11.95 -11.72
CA LYS A 306 -26.76 -12.03 -11.98
C LYS A 306 -27.59 -11.61 -10.77
N GLN A 307 -27.05 -11.76 -9.56
CA GLN A 307 -27.74 -11.41 -8.32
C GLN A 307 -26.77 -10.78 -7.33
N TRP A 308 -27.25 -9.75 -6.65
CA TRP A 308 -26.60 -9.17 -5.49
C TRP A 308 -27.66 -8.61 -4.53
N GLN A 309 -27.31 -8.50 -3.26
CA GLN A 309 -28.19 -7.94 -2.24
C GLN A 309 -27.37 -7.32 -1.09
N THR A 310 -28.01 -6.45 -0.31
CA THR A 310 -27.47 -5.96 0.94
C THR A 310 -27.76 -6.96 2.06
N LEU A 311 -26.72 -7.50 2.69
CA LEU A 311 -26.86 -8.41 3.84
C LEU A 311 -27.11 -7.64 5.14
N ALA A 312 -26.39 -6.54 5.33
CA ALA A 312 -26.52 -5.70 6.51
C ALA A 312 -26.13 -4.26 6.21
N GLN A 313 -26.69 -3.32 6.97
CA GLN A 313 -26.35 -1.90 6.85
C GLN A 313 -26.43 -1.23 8.22
N ALA A 314 -25.29 -0.78 8.75
CA ALA A 314 -25.19 -0.11 10.04
C ALA A 314 -23.96 0.81 10.08
N ASN A 315 -23.94 1.78 10.99
CA ASN A 315 -22.74 2.57 11.33
C ASN A 315 -22.03 3.26 10.15
N GLY A 316 -22.78 3.66 9.11
CA GLY A 316 -22.23 4.28 7.90
C GLY A 316 -21.69 3.30 6.85
N PHE A 317 -21.71 2.00 7.13
CA PHE A 317 -21.28 0.93 6.22
C PHE A 317 -22.46 0.13 5.66
N LYS A 318 -22.22 -0.58 4.56
CA LYS A 318 -23.08 -1.61 4.00
C LYS A 318 -22.25 -2.86 3.69
N VAL A 319 -22.79 -4.03 4.01
CA VAL A 319 -22.25 -5.33 3.60
C VAL A 319 -23.11 -5.83 2.45
N LEU A 320 -22.49 -6.05 1.30
CA LEU A 320 -23.13 -6.55 0.09
C LEU A 320 -22.66 -7.98 -0.17
N THR A 321 -23.55 -8.81 -0.69
CA THR A 321 -23.20 -10.11 -1.28
C THR A 321 -23.61 -10.17 -2.74
N ALA A 322 -22.86 -10.93 -3.54
CA ALA A 322 -23.20 -11.18 -4.93
C ALA A 322 -22.85 -12.62 -5.35
N GLU A 323 -23.68 -13.19 -6.22
CA GLU A 323 -23.61 -14.60 -6.61
C GLU A 323 -23.85 -14.76 -8.12
N ARG A 324 -23.52 -15.94 -8.64
CA ARG A 324 -23.62 -16.27 -10.08
C ARG A 324 -22.87 -15.23 -10.94
N PRO A 325 -21.53 -15.22 -10.85
CA PRO A 325 -20.72 -14.32 -11.66
C PRO A 325 -21.06 -14.50 -13.15
N LEU A 326 -21.21 -13.39 -13.86
CA LEU A 326 -21.42 -13.38 -15.30
C LEU A 326 -20.09 -13.71 -16.00
N ALA A 327 -20.15 -14.53 -17.04
CA ALA A 327 -18.99 -14.72 -17.91
C ALA A 327 -18.59 -13.36 -18.50
N ARG A 328 -17.28 -13.06 -18.56
CA ARG A 328 -16.81 -11.85 -19.25
C ARG A 328 -17.34 -11.89 -20.68
N GLN A 329 -18.15 -10.92 -21.06
CA GLN A 329 -18.33 -10.62 -22.48
C GLN A 329 -16.96 -10.11 -22.95
N GLY A 330 -16.39 -10.82 -23.92
CA GLY A 330 -15.08 -10.52 -24.50
C GLY A 330 -15.03 -9.14 -25.13
#